data_AF-A0AAD1KAE8-F1
#
_entry.id   AF-A0AAD1KAE8-F1
#
_cell.length_a   1.000
_cell.length_b   1.000
_cell.length_c   1.000
_cell.angle_alpha   90.00
_cell.angle_beta   90.00
_cell.angle_gamma   90.00
#
_symmetry.space_group_name_H-M   'P 1'
#
loop_
_entity.id
_entity.type
_entity.pdbx_description
1 polymer ?
#
loop_
_entity_poly.entity_id
_entity_poly.type
_entity_poly.pdbx_seq_one_letter_code
_entity_poly.pdbx_strand_id
1 'polypeptide(L)'
;MADKRVWVLGDGQLGAMLRHAGQPLAIDVRPVDIMAPSDEKLPLTDTDIITAEREQWPESPLSLQLSQHCHFINGPVFGRLADRYTQKSLLDQLKVATAPWELLDDNTQANDLYHKYGERVLLKRRTGGYDGKGQHWLKQAESTSIPADWRNQAIAEQAIPFDEEVSLVGVRSRSGECFFYPLTLNLHQDGILMASIAPLARLQPLQAEAETMLGSIMHELEYVGVMAMECFRVGDHLLVNELAPRVHNSGHWTQAGTHMDQFQLHLRALCELPLMTPQVNFQCVMVNLIGIDKDDRWLSLANAELFWYDKEVRPGRKVGHLNLSVLDKNALADSIAKLQQWMPAQYQAPLMWILAEFG
;
A
#
# COMPACT_ATOMS: atom_id res chain seq x y z
N MET A 1 26.68 -18.61 -4.40
CA MET A 1 25.35 -18.38 -5.01
C MET A 1 25.58 -17.41 -6.14
N ALA A 2 24.97 -17.57 -7.31
CA ALA A 2 25.04 -16.53 -8.33
C ALA A 2 24.49 -15.23 -7.73
N ASP A 3 25.17 -14.10 -7.93
CA ASP A 3 24.69 -12.79 -7.49
C ASP A 3 23.33 -12.55 -8.15
N LYS A 4 22.25 -12.57 -7.35
CA LYS A 4 20.89 -12.36 -7.88
C LYS A 4 20.71 -10.88 -8.12
N ARG A 5 20.42 -10.50 -9.37
CA ARG A 5 20.16 -9.11 -9.76
C ARG A 5 18.65 -8.89 -9.94
N VAL A 6 18.12 -7.91 -9.21
CA VAL A 6 16.71 -7.50 -9.27
C VAL A 6 16.62 -6.06 -9.73
N TRP A 7 16.01 -5.83 -10.89
CA TRP A 7 15.70 -4.48 -11.36
C TRP A 7 14.29 -4.09 -10.90
N VAL A 8 14.14 -2.87 -10.42
CA VAL A 8 12.86 -2.33 -9.95
C VAL A 8 12.44 -1.19 -10.88
N LEU A 9 11.32 -1.36 -11.57
CA LEU A 9 10.64 -0.28 -12.29
C LEU A 9 10.17 0.78 -11.27
N GLY A 10 10.94 1.87 -11.17
CA GLY A 10 10.74 2.98 -10.25
C GLY A 10 11.88 3.09 -9.23
N ASP A 11 12.34 4.32 -9.00
CA ASP A 11 13.41 4.71 -8.07
C ASP A 11 12.89 5.52 -6.88
N GLY A 12 11.60 5.38 -6.56
CA GLY A 12 10.99 5.94 -5.39
C GLY A 12 11.51 5.33 -4.08
N GLN A 13 10.80 5.66 -3.00
CA GLN A 13 11.21 5.22 -1.66
C GLN A 13 11.07 3.71 -1.47
N LEU A 14 10.13 3.08 -2.18
CA LEU A 14 9.89 1.65 -2.06
C LEU A 14 11.04 0.86 -2.71
N GLY A 15 11.49 1.28 -3.89
CA GLY A 15 12.69 0.79 -4.56
C GLY A 15 13.95 1.02 -3.72
N ALA A 16 14.09 2.19 -3.10
CA ALA A 16 15.19 2.48 -2.18
C ALA A 16 15.20 1.53 -0.95
N MET A 17 14.04 1.26 -0.36
CA MET A 17 13.90 0.33 0.76
C MET A 17 14.07 -1.15 0.34
N LEU A 18 13.62 -1.54 -0.85
CA LEU A 18 13.99 -2.83 -1.45
C LEU A 18 15.50 -2.96 -1.59
N ARG A 19 16.18 -1.92 -2.10
CA ARG A 19 17.64 -1.92 -2.20
C ARG A 19 18.33 -2.08 -0.85
N HIS A 20 17.86 -1.37 0.17
CA HIS A 20 18.37 -1.52 1.52
C HIS A 20 18.17 -2.95 2.06
N ALA A 21 16.97 -3.52 1.91
CA ALA A 21 16.64 -4.88 2.35
C ALA A 21 17.42 -5.98 1.61
N GLY A 22 17.82 -5.74 0.35
CA GLY A 22 18.60 -6.69 -0.46
C GLY A 22 20.07 -6.80 -0.06
N GLN A 23 20.66 -5.73 0.48
CA GLN A 23 22.08 -5.67 0.85
C GLN A 23 22.51 -6.78 1.82
N PRO A 24 21.85 -7.02 2.97
CA PRO A 24 22.24 -8.10 3.89
C PRO A 24 21.97 -9.51 3.34
N LEU A 25 21.16 -9.63 2.28
CA LEU A 25 20.85 -10.88 1.61
C LEU A 25 21.77 -11.18 0.41
N ALA A 26 22.73 -10.30 0.13
CA ALA A 26 23.57 -10.34 -1.07
C ALA A 26 22.73 -10.39 -2.38
N ILE A 27 21.67 -9.58 -2.44
CA ILE A 27 20.84 -9.38 -3.63
C ILE A 27 21.16 -7.99 -4.21
N ASP A 28 21.60 -7.93 -5.46
CA ASP A 28 21.89 -6.69 -6.20
C ASP A 28 20.58 -6.08 -6.72
N VAL A 29 19.98 -5.20 -5.93
CA VAL A 29 18.73 -4.54 -6.27
C VAL A 29 19.00 -3.17 -6.89
N ARG A 30 18.45 -2.95 -8.09
CA ARG A 30 18.67 -1.76 -8.92
C ARG A 30 17.35 -1.07 -9.27
N PRO A 31 16.88 -0.13 -8.42
CA PRO A 31 15.80 0.77 -8.78
C PRO A 31 16.19 1.67 -9.94
N VAL A 32 15.26 1.92 -10.85
CA VAL A 32 15.49 2.76 -12.04
C VAL A 32 14.48 3.89 -12.15
N ASP A 33 14.94 5.09 -12.50
CA ASP A 33 14.06 6.23 -12.72
C ASP A 33 13.27 6.02 -14.02
N ILE A 34 11.96 5.92 -13.88
CA ILE A 34 11.01 5.78 -14.99
C ILE A 34 10.21 7.07 -15.25
N MET A 35 10.36 8.08 -14.39
CA MET A 35 9.69 9.37 -14.50
C MET A 35 10.54 10.37 -15.28
N ALA A 36 11.86 10.29 -15.17
CA ALA A 36 12.82 10.98 -16.01
C ALA A 36 13.87 9.98 -16.55
N PRO A 37 13.45 9.03 -17.41
CA PRO A 37 14.30 7.93 -17.82
C PRO A 37 15.51 8.42 -18.62
N SER A 38 16.66 7.78 -18.39
CA SER A 38 17.83 7.88 -19.27
C SER A 38 17.58 7.15 -20.58
N ASP A 39 18.19 7.63 -21.67
CA ASP A 39 18.25 6.91 -22.95
C ASP A 39 19.27 5.75 -22.93
N GLU A 40 20.02 5.59 -21.84
CA GLU A 40 21.00 4.51 -21.67
C GLU A 40 20.30 3.15 -21.61
N LYS A 41 20.72 2.25 -22.50
CA LYS A 41 20.25 0.86 -22.49
C LYS A 41 20.85 0.12 -21.30
N LEU A 42 19.98 -0.48 -20.49
CA LEU A 42 20.43 -1.27 -19.35
C LEU A 42 21.12 -2.56 -19.81
N PRO A 43 22.22 -2.99 -19.15
CA PRO A 43 22.90 -4.25 -19.45
C PRO A 43 22.15 -5.44 -18.82
N LEU A 44 20.91 -5.67 -19.24
CA LEU A 44 20.08 -6.78 -18.77
C LEU A 44 20.63 -8.13 -19.26
N THR A 45 20.53 -9.14 -18.41
CA THR A 45 20.83 -10.54 -18.76
C THR A 45 19.59 -11.41 -18.60
N ASP A 46 19.52 -12.55 -19.28
CA ASP A 46 18.36 -13.46 -19.22
C ASP A 46 18.08 -14.01 -17.81
N THR A 47 19.03 -13.90 -16.88
CA THR A 47 18.86 -14.33 -15.48
C THR A 47 18.45 -13.20 -14.55
N ASP A 48 18.40 -11.96 -15.03
CA ASP A 48 17.96 -10.82 -14.24
C ASP A 48 16.46 -10.94 -13.92
N ILE A 49 16.06 -10.51 -12.74
CA ILE A 49 14.67 -10.49 -12.28
C ILE A 49 14.16 -9.06 -12.38
N ILE A 50 12.97 -8.85 -12.94
CA ILE A 50 12.34 -7.53 -12.98
C ILE A 50 11.11 -7.53 -12.07
N THR A 51 10.94 -6.48 -11.28
CA THR A 51 9.72 -6.17 -10.49
C THR A 51 9.39 -4.68 -10.65
N ALA A 52 8.31 -4.21 -10.03
CA ALA A 52 7.91 -2.80 -10.04
C ALA A 52 7.51 -2.33 -8.65
N GLU A 53 7.80 -1.06 -8.34
CA GLU A 53 7.36 -0.41 -7.10
C GLU A 53 6.07 0.40 -7.28
N ARG A 54 5.49 0.42 -8.48
CA ARG A 54 4.25 1.13 -8.84
C ARG A 54 3.45 0.29 -9.81
N GLU A 55 2.15 0.55 -9.90
CA GLU A 55 1.23 -0.22 -10.74
C GLU A 55 1.18 0.27 -12.19
N GLN A 56 1.57 1.54 -12.41
CA GLN A 56 1.57 2.22 -13.69
C GLN A 56 2.80 3.10 -13.84
N TRP A 57 3.26 3.20 -15.08
CA TRP A 57 4.41 4.01 -15.47
C TRP A 57 4.26 4.53 -16.90
N PRO A 58 4.93 5.65 -17.24
CA PRO A 58 5.00 6.12 -18.62
C PRO A 58 5.70 5.11 -19.53
N GLU A 59 5.26 5.05 -20.79
CA GLU A 59 5.99 4.32 -21.82
C GLU A 59 7.26 5.08 -22.21
N SER A 60 8.40 4.39 -22.18
CA SER A 60 9.71 4.88 -22.60
C SER A 60 10.56 3.70 -23.09
N PRO A 61 11.67 3.93 -23.81
CA PRO A 61 12.59 2.85 -24.19
C PRO A 61 13.04 2.00 -22.99
N LEU A 62 13.29 2.66 -21.85
CA LEU A 62 13.69 2.01 -20.60
C LEU A 62 12.56 1.15 -20.00
N SER A 63 11.35 1.71 -19.89
CA SER A 63 10.22 0.96 -19.31
C SER A 63 9.76 -0.17 -20.21
N LEU A 64 9.85 -0.01 -21.53
CA LEU A 64 9.63 -1.09 -22.51
C LEU A 64 10.70 -2.18 -22.38
N GLN A 65 11.98 -1.82 -22.28
CA GLN A 65 13.07 -2.78 -22.12
C GLN A 65 12.84 -3.69 -20.89
N LEU A 66 12.47 -3.09 -19.77
CA LEU A 66 12.22 -3.82 -18.52
C LEU A 66 10.90 -4.61 -18.54
N SER A 67 9.82 -4.01 -19.03
CA SER A 67 8.50 -4.65 -19.04
C SER A 67 8.35 -5.77 -20.08
N GLN A 68 9.21 -5.80 -21.10
CA GLN A 68 9.25 -6.87 -22.10
C GLN A 68 10.26 -7.98 -21.74
N HIS A 69 10.99 -7.84 -20.64
CA HIS A 69 11.93 -8.87 -20.19
C HIS A 69 11.18 -10.15 -19.82
N CYS A 70 11.72 -11.31 -20.21
CA CYS A 70 11.07 -12.61 -20.00
C CYS A 70 10.83 -12.92 -18.51
N HIS A 71 11.66 -12.37 -17.63
CA HIS A 71 11.56 -12.51 -16.18
C HIS A 71 10.99 -11.26 -15.49
N PHE A 72 10.08 -10.55 -16.16
CA PHE A 72 9.25 -9.56 -15.48
C PHE A 72 8.15 -10.25 -14.67
N ILE A 73 8.42 -10.40 -13.37
CA ILE A 73 7.55 -11.14 -12.47
C ILE A 73 6.25 -10.37 -12.27
N ASN A 74 5.13 -11.05 -12.51
CA ASN A 74 3.77 -10.50 -12.46
C ASN A 74 3.45 -9.38 -13.48
N GLY A 75 4.22 -9.25 -14.57
CA GLY A 75 4.03 -8.15 -15.55
C GLY A 75 2.57 -7.91 -15.97
N PRO A 76 1.81 -8.93 -16.40
CA PRO A 76 0.38 -8.78 -16.73
C PRO A 76 -0.52 -8.38 -15.54
N VAL A 77 -0.14 -8.77 -14.31
CA VAL A 77 -0.93 -8.50 -13.10
C VAL A 77 -0.88 -7.02 -12.73
N PHE A 78 0.26 -6.33 -12.92
CA PHE A 78 0.35 -4.89 -12.66
C PHE A 78 -0.68 -4.11 -13.49
N GLY A 79 -0.76 -4.36 -14.80
CA GLY A 79 -1.76 -3.71 -15.66
C GLY A 79 -3.20 -4.04 -15.24
N ARG A 80 -3.50 -5.30 -14.91
CA ARG A 80 -4.83 -5.74 -14.46
C ARG A 80 -5.24 -5.08 -13.14
N LEU A 81 -4.33 -4.92 -12.18
CA LEU A 81 -4.66 -4.34 -10.88
C LEU A 81 -4.57 -2.82 -10.85
N ALA A 82 -3.88 -2.19 -11.79
CA ALA A 82 -3.83 -0.73 -11.90
C ALA A 82 -5.13 -0.09 -12.41
N ASP A 83 -6.03 -0.87 -13.01
CA ASP A 83 -7.37 -0.46 -13.41
C ASP A 83 -8.41 -0.95 -12.39
N ARG A 84 -9.09 0.00 -11.72
CA ARG A 84 -10.09 -0.29 -10.68
C ARG A 84 -11.26 -1.12 -11.23
N TYR A 85 -11.64 -0.97 -12.50
CA TYR A 85 -12.69 -1.79 -13.10
C TYR A 85 -12.28 -3.26 -13.14
N THR A 86 -11.10 -3.57 -13.66
CA THR A 86 -10.60 -4.95 -13.75
C THR A 86 -10.24 -5.53 -12.39
N GLN A 87 -9.79 -4.68 -11.46
CA GLN A 87 -9.57 -5.05 -10.06
C GLN A 87 -10.87 -5.44 -9.37
N LYS A 88 -11.92 -4.61 -9.44
CA LYS A 88 -13.23 -4.93 -8.86
C LYS A 88 -13.87 -6.15 -9.54
N SER A 89 -13.75 -6.27 -10.86
CA SER A 89 -14.22 -7.45 -11.60
C SER A 89 -13.56 -8.74 -11.12
N LEU A 90 -12.27 -8.70 -10.76
CA LEU A 90 -11.57 -9.84 -10.15
C LEU A 90 -12.17 -10.19 -8.78
N LEU A 91 -12.46 -9.19 -7.94
CA LEU A 91 -13.08 -9.42 -6.63
C LEU A 91 -14.46 -10.07 -6.78
N ASP A 92 -15.28 -9.58 -7.71
CA ASP A 92 -16.60 -10.16 -8.02
C ASP A 92 -16.49 -11.60 -8.53
N GLN A 93 -15.54 -11.87 -9.45
CA GLN A 93 -15.26 -13.21 -9.97
C GLN A 93 -14.92 -14.19 -8.83
N LEU A 94 -14.12 -13.74 -7.87
CA LEU A 94 -13.69 -14.54 -6.72
C LEU A 94 -14.72 -14.55 -5.58
N LYS A 95 -15.80 -13.77 -5.69
CA LYS A 95 -16.78 -13.54 -4.61
C LYS A 95 -16.12 -13.02 -3.33
N VAL A 96 -15.05 -12.24 -3.48
CA VAL A 96 -14.42 -11.51 -2.38
C VAL A 96 -15.23 -10.25 -2.13
N ALA A 97 -15.64 -10.05 -0.89
CA ALA A 97 -16.52 -8.95 -0.54
C ALA A 97 -15.85 -7.59 -0.80
N THR A 98 -16.58 -6.69 -1.45
CA THR A 98 -16.14 -5.33 -1.77
C THR A 98 -17.34 -4.38 -1.77
N ALA A 99 -17.11 -3.07 -1.78
CA ALA A 99 -18.18 -2.09 -1.90
C ALA A 99 -18.99 -2.33 -3.20
N PRO A 100 -20.34 -2.30 -3.15
CA PRO A 100 -21.16 -2.34 -4.35
C PRO A 100 -20.74 -1.26 -5.33
N TRP A 101 -20.58 -1.64 -6.60
CA TRP A 101 -19.95 -0.79 -7.60
C TRP A 101 -20.53 -1.03 -8.99
N GLU A 102 -20.33 -0.06 -9.89
CA GLU A 102 -20.54 -0.25 -11.33
C GLU A 102 -19.63 0.64 -12.17
N LEU A 103 -19.47 0.31 -13.46
CA LEU A 103 -18.83 1.19 -14.43
C LEU A 103 -19.69 2.43 -14.65
N LEU A 104 -19.06 3.59 -14.62
CA LEU A 104 -19.70 4.85 -14.98
C LEU A 104 -19.75 4.98 -16.51
N ASP A 105 -20.70 4.31 -17.17
CA ASP A 105 -20.85 4.35 -18.63
C ASP A 105 -21.52 5.66 -19.12
N ASP A 106 -21.72 5.79 -20.43
CA ASP A 106 -22.35 6.98 -21.03
C ASP A 106 -23.83 7.16 -20.64
N ASN A 107 -24.51 6.07 -20.26
CA ASN A 107 -25.94 6.09 -19.94
C ASN A 107 -26.22 6.35 -18.46
N THR A 108 -25.23 6.14 -17.59
CA THR A 108 -25.36 6.24 -16.14
C THR A 108 -25.91 7.61 -15.71
N GLN A 109 -26.99 7.66 -14.94
CA GLN A 109 -27.51 8.92 -14.39
C GLN A 109 -27.20 9.03 -12.91
N ALA A 110 -26.92 10.25 -12.43
CA ALA A 110 -26.65 10.47 -10.99
C ALA A 110 -27.84 10.02 -10.12
N ASN A 111 -29.08 10.22 -10.60
CA ASN A 111 -30.28 9.77 -9.90
C ASN A 111 -30.34 8.25 -9.75
N ASP A 112 -29.93 7.49 -10.77
CA ASP A 112 -29.91 6.03 -10.70
C ASP A 112 -28.88 5.56 -9.67
N LEU A 113 -27.71 6.21 -9.64
CA LEU A 113 -26.68 5.94 -8.63
C LEU A 113 -27.19 6.24 -7.21
N TYR A 114 -27.91 7.35 -7.01
CA TYR A 114 -28.49 7.67 -5.70
C TYR A 114 -29.53 6.64 -5.27
N HIS A 115 -30.39 6.20 -6.20
CA HIS A 115 -31.38 5.17 -5.91
C HIS A 115 -30.75 3.83 -5.51
N LYS A 116 -29.61 3.48 -6.12
CA LYS A 116 -28.96 2.19 -5.92
C LYS A 116 -28.00 2.16 -4.72
N TYR A 117 -27.25 3.24 -4.50
CA TYR A 117 -26.16 3.28 -3.52
C TYR A 117 -26.39 4.27 -2.37
N GLY A 118 -27.49 5.03 -2.40
CA GLY A 118 -27.83 6.02 -1.39
C GLY A 118 -27.38 7.43 -1.75
N GLU A 119 -27.59 8.37 -0.83
CA GLU A 119 -27.47 9.82 -1.08
C GLU A 119 -26.05 10.30 -1.37
N ARG A 120 -25.04 9.46 -1.12
CA ARG A 120 -23.62 9.74 -1.36
C ARG A 120 -22.97 8.57 -2.10
N VAL A 121 -22.38 8.87 -3.26
CA VAL A 121 -21.71 7.90 -4.12
C VAL A 121 -20.31 8.40 -4.43
N LEU A 122 -19.32 7.52 -4.34
CA LEU A 122 -17.94 7.85 -4.63
C LEU A 122 -17.60 7.44 -6.06
N LEU A 123 -17.29 8.41 -6.93
CA LEU A 123 -16.70 8.12 -8.23
C LEU A 123 -15.18 8.02 -8.08
N LYS A 124 -14.58 7.00 -8.68
CA LYS A 124 -13.13 6.81 -8.72
C LYS A 124 -12.68 6.60 -10.16
N ARG A 125 -11.70 7.37 -10.63
CA ARG A 125 -11.03 7.10 -11.91
C ARG A 125 -10.52 5.67 -11.95
N ARG A 126 -10.67 5.01 -13.09
CA ARG A 126 -10.20 3.64 -13.32
C ARG A 126 -8.69 3.53 -13.10
N THR A 127 -7.92 4.50 -13.56
CA THR A 127 -6.45 4.52 -13.48
C THR A 127 -5.94 5.86 -12.96
N GLY A 128 -4.67 5.90 -12.53
CA GLY A 128 -3.98 7.14 -12.15
C GLY A 128 -4.42 7.83 -10.85
N GLY A 129 -5.38 7.27 -10.11
CA GLY A 129 -5.80 7.78 -8.80
C GLY A 129 -4.91 7.26 -7.67
N TYR A 130 -4.45 8.15 -6.79
CA TYR A 130 -3.63 7.83 -5.61
C TYR A 130 -3.84 8.89 -4.53
N ASP A 131 -3.69 8.54 -3.26
CA ASP A 131 -3.77 9.47 -2.12
C ASP A 131 -5.01 10.41 -2.20
N GLY A 132 -6.19 9.84 -2.45
CA GLY A 132 -7.45 10.58 -2.63
C GLY A 132 -7.64 11.29 -3.98
N LYS A 133 -6.61 11.41 -4.82
CA LYS A 133 -6.72 12.01 -6.16
C LYS A 133 -7.47 11.09 -7.13
N GLY A 134 -8.14 11.71 -8.11
CA GLY A 134 -8.97 10.98 -9.06
C GLY A 134 -10.25 10.44 -8.44
N GLN A 135 -10.71 11.04 -7.34
CA GLN A 135 -11.99 10.73 -6.70
C GLN A 135 -12.94 11.93 -6.75
N HIS A 136 -14.23 11.68 -6.88
CA HIS A 136 -15.27 12.72 -6.92
C HIS A 136 -16.51 12.23 -6.16
N TRP A 137 -16.96 13.03 -5.19
CA TRP A 137 -18.16 12.71 -4.42
C TRP A 137 -19.40 13.22 -5.16
N LEU A 138 -20.29 12.30 -5.53
CA LEU A 138 -21.67 12.62 -5.85
C LEU A 138 -22.48 12.68 -4.57
N LYS A 139 -23.13 13.81 -4.33
CA LYS A 139 -23.97 14.06 -3.16
C LYS A 139 -25.31 14.63 -3.62
N GLN A 140 -26.38 13.92 -3.28
CA GLN A 140 -27.72 14.27 -3.71
C GLN A 140 -28.15 15.66 -3.20
N ALA A 141 -27.88 15.95 -1.92
CA ALA A 141 -28.23 17.23 -1.29
C ALA A 141 -27.54 18.45 -1.92
N GLU A 142 -26.35 18.26 -2.51
CA GLU A 142 -25.57 19.34 -3.15
C GLU A 142 -25.80 19.41 -4.66
N SER A 143 -26.64 18.53 -5.23
CA SER A 143 -26.93 18.46 -6.68
C SER A 143 -25.66 18.38 -7.54
N THR A 144 -24.62 17.71 -7.05
CA THR A 144 -23.38 17.49 -7.79
C THR A 144 -23.63 16.62 -9.02
N SER A 145 -22.93 16.90 -10.11
CA SER A 145 -23.06 16.18 -11.36
C SER A 145 -21.87 15.28 -11.64
N ILE A 146 -22.10 14.24 -12.45
CA ILE A 146 -21.03 13.41 -12.98
C ILE A 146 -20.15 14.25 -13.92
N PRO A 147 -18.83 14.33 -13.70
CA PRO A 147 -17.93 15.02 -14.64
C PRO A 147 -17.96 14.35 -16.02
N ALA A 148 -18.10 15.16 -17.08
CA ALA A 148 -18.28 14.66 -18.44
C ALA A 148 -17.12 13.78 -18.94
N ASP A 149 -15.89 14.12 -18.54
CA ASP A 149 -14.67 13.43 -18.92
C ASP A 149 -14.40 12.14 -18.10
N TRP A 150 -15.30 11.76 -17.18
CA TRP A 150 -15.18 10.54 -16.36
C TRP A 150 -15.98 9.37 -16.92
N ARG A 151 -16.84 9.60 -17.90
CA ARG A 151 -17.63 8.56 -18.58
C ARG A 151 -16.72 7.51 -19.21
N ASN A 152 -17.00 6.23 -18.95
CA ASN A 152 -16.19 5.06 -19.29
C ASN A 152 -14.76 5.04 -18.70
N GLN A 153 -14.40 6.05 -17.90
CA GLN A 153 -13.07 6.27 -17.31
C GLN A 153 -13.08 6.20 -15.79
N ALA A 154 -14.23 5.90 -15.18
CA ALA A 154 -14.41 5.80 -13.74
C ALA A 154 -15.37 4.67 -13.37
N ILE A 155 -15.29 4.25 -12.11
CA ILE A 155 -16.30 3.42 -11.45
C ILE A 155 -17.06 4.28 -10.44
N ALA A 156 -18.30 3.92 -10.17
CA ALA A 156 -19.10 4.44 -9.06
C ALA A 156 -19.16 3.38 -7.96
N GLU A 157 -18.92 3.78 -6.72
CA GLU A 157 -18.96 2.90 -5.55
C GLU A 157 -19.91 3.47 -4.49
N GLN A 158 -20.60 2.57 -3.80
CA GLN A 158 -21.34 2.93 -2.59
C GLN A 158 -20.39 3.48 -1.52
N ALA A 159 -20.82 4.57 -0.87
CA ALA A 159 -20.15 5.06 0.33
C ALA A 159 -20.38 4.08 1.49
N ILE A 160 -19.34 3.34 1.89
CA ILE A 160 -19.43 2.36 2.97
C ILE A 160 -19.35 3.09 4.33
N PRO A 161 -20.33 2.90 5.23
CA PRO A 161 -20.22 3.32 6.62
C PRO A 161 -19.37 2.31 7.39
N PHE A 162 -18.06 2.47 7.34
CA PHE A 162 -17.11 1.57 7.99
C PHE A 162 -16.72 2.05 9.39
N ASP A 163 -16.34 1.11 10.25
CA ASP A 163 -15.85 1.38 11.60
C ASP A 163 -14.40 1.87 11.56
N GLU A 164 -13.59 1.24 10.72
CA GLU A 164 -12.15 1.53 10.58
C GLU A 164 -11.58 0.97 9.27
N GLU A 165 -10.40 1.47 8.90
CA GLU A 165 -9.63 0.98 7.76
C GLU A 165 -8.51 0.07 8.25
N VAL A 166 -8.40 -1.12 7.66
CA VAL A 166 -7.33 -2.07 7.94
C VAL A 166 -6.64 -2.49 6.65
N SER A 167 -5.45 -3.04 6.75
CA SER A 167 -4.79 -3.68 5.62
C SER A 167 -4.14 -4.99 6.02
N LEU A 168 -4.19 -5.97 5.14
CA LEU A 168 -3.39 -7.17 5.22
C LEU A 168 -2.23 -7.07 4.23
N VAL A 169 -1.00 -7.29 4.70
CA VAL A 169 0.17 -7.47 3.85
C VAL A 169 0.51 -8.96 3.85
N GLY A 170 0.61 -9.54 2.65
CA GLY A 170 0.95 -10.95 2.46
C GLY A 170 2.01 -11.13 1.38
N VAL A 171 2.64 -12.30 1.38
CA VAL A 171 3.57 -12.74 0.34
C VAL A 171 3.12 -14.10 -0.18
N ARG A 172 3.22 -14.30 -1.50
CA ARG A 172 3.08 -15.61 -2.14
C ARG A 172 4.39 -16.00 -2.84
N SER A 173 4.85 -17.22 -2.60
CA SER A 173 6.03 -17.80 -3.27
C SER A 173 5.71 -18.26 -4.68
N ARG A 174 6.75 -18.61 -5.45
CA ARG A 174 6.61 -19.32 -6.73
C ARG A 174 5.92 -20.69 -6.57
N SER A 175 6.12 -21.37 -5.43
CA SER A 175 5.47 -22.65 -5.09
C SER A 175 3.99 -22.50 -4.72
N GLY A 176 3.50 -21.27 -4.53
CA GLY A 176 2.12 -20.97 -4.13
C GLY A 176 1.89 -20.86 -2.62
N GLU A 177 2.92 -21.08 -1.82
CA GLU A 177 2.85 -20.89 -0.36
C GLU A 177 2.63 -19.41 -0.02
N CYS A 178 1.69 -19.15 0.89
CA CYS A 178 1.36 -17.81 1.33
C CYS A 178 1.74 -17.60 2.79
N PHE A 179 2.28 -16.43 3.10
CA PHE A 179 2.60 -16.00 4.47
C PHE A 179 2.10 -14.58 4.67
N PHE A 180 1.59 -14.28 5.87
CA PHE A 180 0.90 -13.02 6.13
C PHE A 180 1.43 -12.34 7.39
N TYR A 181 1.44 -11.02 7.38
CA TYR A 181 1.57 -10.22 8.59
C TYR A 181 0.21 -10.11 9.30
N PRO A 182 0.18 -9.73 10.58
CA PRO A 182 -1.07 -9.35 11.23
C PRO A 182 -1.76 -8.18 10.52
N LEU A 183 -3.09 -8.15 10.60
CA LEU A 183 -3.89 -7.00 10.20
C LEU A 183 -3.37 -5.72 10.84
N THR A 184 -3.21 -4.71 9.99
CA THR A 184 -2.72 -3.39 10.37
C THR A 184 -3.87 -2.41 10.35
N LEU A 185 -4.10 -1.71 11.47
CA LEU A 185 -5.04 -0.59 11.52
C LEU A 185 -4.42 0.64 10.85
N ASN A 186 -5.19 1.34 10.03
CA ASN A 186 -4.72 2.48 9.26
C ASN A 186 -5.58 3.72 9.54
N LEU A 187 -4.93 4.86 9.70
CA LEU A 187 -5.58 6.16 9.75
C LEU A 187 -5.25 6.95 8.49
N HIS A 188 -6.26 7.21 7.67
CA HIS A 188 -6.17 8.16 6.57
C HIS A 188 -6.74 9.53 6.95
N GLN A 189 -6.07 10.59 6.51
CA GLN A 189 -6.58 11.96 6.58
C GLN A 189 -6.46 12.58 5.19
N ASP A 190 -7.56 13.12 4.68
CA ASP A 190 -7.64 13.69 3.32
C ASP A 190 -7.15 12.74 2.22
N GLY A 191 -7.39 11.44 2.41
CA GLY A 191 -6.97 10.37 1.49
C GLY A 191 -5.50 9.97 1.60
N ILE A 192 -4.73 10.50 2.56
CA ILE A 192 -3.32 10.17 2.78
C ILE A 192 -3.18 9.35 4.06
N LEU A 193 -2.45 8.23 4.00
CA LEU A 193 -2.12 7.41 5.17
C LEU A 193 -1.22 8.19 6.14
N MET A 194 -1.74 8.51 7.33
CA MET A 194 -1.03 9.26 8.36
C MET A 194 -0.35 8.35 9.39
N ALA A 195 -1.03 7.28 9.80
CA ALA A 195 -0.51 6.35 10.80
C ALA A 195 -0.99 4.91 10.57
N SER A 196 -0.19 3.95 11.02
CA SER A 196 -0.52 2.53 11.02
C SER A 196 -0.16 1.88 12.36
N ILE A 197 -0.97 0.94 12.85
CA ILE A 197 -0.74 0.24 14.12
C ILE A 197 -0.91 -1.27 13.92
N ALA A 198 0.10 -2.05 14.30
CA ALA A 198 0.04 -3.51 14.25
C ALA A 198 0.99 -4.18 15.27
N PRO A 199 0.64 -5.35 15.81
CA PRO A 199 -0.67 -5.97 15.75
C PRO A 199 -1.63 -5.31 16.75
N LEU A 200 -2.93 -5.57 16.60
CA LEU A 200 -3.94 -5.20 17.59
C LEU A 200 -4.79 -6.43 17.91
N ALA A 201 -4.89 -6.79 19.20
CA ALA A 201 -5.62 -7.98 19.62
C ALA A 201 -7.08 -7.99 19.16
N ARG A 202 -7.71 -6.80 19.13
CA ARG A 202 -9.10 -6.61 18.67
C ARG A 202 -9.32 -6.91 17.18
N LEU A 203 -8.26 -6.99 16.37
CA LEU A 203 -8.34 -7.34 14.95
C LEU A 203 -8.11 -8.84 14.69
N GLN A 204 -7.63 -9.59 15.68
CA GLN A 204 -7.32 -11.02 15.52
C GLN A 204 -8.51 -11.85 15.00
N PRO A 205 -9.77 -11.63 15.43
CA PRO A 205 -10.91 -12.39 14.92
C PRO A 205 -11.12 -12.27 13.40
N LEU A 206 -10.66 -11.18 12.78
CA LEU A 206 -10.80 -10.89 11.35
C LEU A 206 -9.62 -11.44 10.51
N GLN A 207 -8.55 -11.92 11.17
CA GLN A 207 -7.31 -12.31 10.49
C GLN A 207 -7.54 -13.44 9.48
N ALA A 208 -8.26 -14.49 9.86
CA ALA A 208 -8.50 -15.65 8.99
C ALA A 208 -9.35 -15.30 7.76
N GLU A 209 -10.32 -14.39 7.91
CA GLU A 209 -11.11 -13.85 6.80
C GLU A 209 -10.20 -13.10 5.82
N ALA A 210 -9.38 -12.19 6.33
CA ALA A 210 -8.44 -11.42 5.52
C ALA A 210 -7.44 -12.31 4.76
N GLU A 211 -6.85 -13.30 5.44
CA GLU A 211 -5.89 -14.24 4.83
C GLU A 211 -6.54 -15.09 3.75
N THR A 212 -7.80 -15.51 3.95
CA THR A 212 -8.57 -16.24 2.94
C THR A 212 -8.83 -15.37 1.72
N MET A 213 -9.25 -14.12 1.90
CA MET A 213 -9.48 -13.17 0.81
C MET A 213 -8.20 -12.93 0.01
N LEU A 214 -7.12 -12.47 0.66
CA LEU A 214 -5.87 -12.15 -0.01
C LEU A 214 -5.19 -13.39 -0.61
N GLY A 215 -5.24 -14.53 0.10
CA GLY A 215 -4.76 -15.81 -0.39
C GLY A 215 -5.46 -16.22 -1.69
N SER A 216 -6.79 -16.12 -1.76
CA SER A 216 -7.54 -16.46 -2.97
C SER A 216 -7.19 -15.57 -4.17
N ILE A 217 -7.00 -14.27 -3.93
CA ILE A 217 -6.59 -13.29 -4.93
C ILE A 217 -5.20 -13.60 -5.46
N MET A 218 -4.21 -13.83 -4.58
CA MET A 218 -2.85 -14.15 -5.00
C MET A 218 -2.77 -15.49 -5.74
N HIS A 219 -3.62 -16.47 -5.41
CA HIS A 219 -3.69 -17.75 -6.11
C HIS A 219 -4.28 -17.60 -7.51
N GLU A 220 -5.42 -16.92 -7.67
CA GLU A 220 -6.05 -16.69 -8.98
C GLU A 220 -5.12 -15.93 -9.94
N LEU A 221 -4.31 -15.02 -9.42
CA LEU A 221 -3.36 -14.24 -10.20
C LEU A 221 -2.02 -14.96 -10.42
N GLU A 222 -1.84 -16.14 -9.83
CA GLU A 222 -0.55 -16.84 -9.73
C GLU A 222 0.59 -15.92 -9.27
N TYR A 223 0.26 -14.95 -8.40
CA TYR A 223 1.12 -13.83 -8.03
C TYR A 223 2.34 -14.29 -7.23
N VAL A 224 3.52 -13.73 -7.50
CA VAL A 224 4.77 -14.03 -6.78
C VAL A 224 5.37 -12.75 -6.23
N GLY A 225 5.48 -12.64 -4.91
CA GLY A 225 5.90 -11.41 -4.26
C GLY A 225 4.92 -11.00 -3.17
N VAL A 226 5.00 -9.71 -2.80
CA VAL A 226 4.22 -9.13 -1.71
C VAL A 226 3.06 -8.36 -2.32
N MET A 227 1.87 -8.56 -1.75
CA MET A 227 0.67 -7.82 -2.09
C MET A 227 0.05 -7.29 -0.81
N ALA A 228 -0.47 -6.07 -0.87
CA ALA A 228 -1.31 -5.52 0.19
C ALA A 228 -2.78 -5.47 -0.26
N MET A 229 -3.67 -5.73 0.69
CA MET A 229 -5.11 -5.62 0.53
C MET A 229 -5.63 -4.68 1.59
N GLU A 230 -6.14 -3.53 1.16
CA GLU A 230 -6.82 -2.58 2.03
C GLU A 230 -8.29 -2.99 2.17
N CYS A 231 -8.82 -2.87 3.38
CA CYS A 231 -10.19 -3.23 3.70
C CYS A 231 -10.84 -2.18 4.58
N PHE A 232 -12.14 -2.03 4.38
CA PHE A 232 -13.03 -1.45 5.36
C PHE A 232 -13.50 -2.56 6.31
N ARG A 233 -13.44 -2.31 7.62
CA ARG A 233 -14.13 -3.14 8.60
C ARG A 233 -15.56 -2.63 8.79
N VAL A 234 -16.53 -3.53 8.69
CA VAL A 234 -17.95 -3.24 8.94
C VAL A 234 -18.48 -4.29 9.91
N GLY A 235 -18.56 -3.94 11.19
CA GLY A 235 -18.86 -4.87 12.27
C GLY A 235 -17.79 -5.96 12.39
N ASP A 236 -18.19 -7.20 12.12
CA ASP A 236 -17.35 -8.39 12.23
C ASP A 236 -16.90 -8.93 10.85
N HIS A 237 -16.97 -8.08 9.81
CA HIS A 237 -16.61 -8.45 8.44
C HIS A 237 -15.70 -7.43 7.76
N LEU A 238 -15.03 -7.87 6.69
CA LEU A 238 -14.16 -7.05 5.86
C LEU A 238 -14.72 -6.85 4.46
N LEU A 239 -14.57 -5.64 3.93
CA LEU A 239 -14.82 -5.31 2.53
C LEU A 239 -13.52 -4.80 1.90
N VAL A 240 -13.04 -5.45 0.84
CA VAL A 240 -11.84 -5.02 0.12
C VAL A 240 -12.09 -3.66 -0.53
N ASN A 241 -11.26 -2.68 -0.19
CA ASN A 241 -11.26 -1.35 -0.81
C ASN A 241 -10.38 -1.38 -2.06
N GLU A 242 -9.10 -1.72 -1.90
CA GLU A 242 -8.12 -1.78 -2.98
C GLU A 242 -6.98 -2.79 -2.74
N LEU A 243 -6.31 -3.15 -3.83
CA LEU A 243 -5.16 -4.05 -3.89
C LEU A 243 -3.93 -3.30 -4.40
N ALA A 244 -2.78 -3.54 -3.77
CA ALA A 244 -1.48 -3.07 -4.22
C ALA A 244 -0.57 -4.28 -4.51
N PRO A 245 -0.23 -4.57 -5.78
CA PRO A 245 0.64 -5.68 -6.18
C PRO A 245 2.12 -5.43 -5.92
N ARG A 246 2.46 -4.96 -4.72
CA ARG A 246 3.80 -4.57 -4.30
C ARG A 246 3.85 -4.43 -2.78
N VAL A 247 5.05 -4.16 -2.27
CA VAL A 247 5.24 -3.60 -0.93
C VAL A 247 4.41 -2.32 -0.74
N HIS A 248 3.91 -2.12 0.47
CA HIS A 248 2.91 -1.12 0.77
C HIS A 248 3.26 -0.26 1.99
N ASN A 249 2.77 0.98 2.00
CA ASN A 249 3.06 1.96 3.05
C ASN A 249 2.59 1.47 4.43
N SER A 250 1.39 0.89 4.50
CA SER A 250 0.86 0.31 5.74
C SER A 250 1.69 -0.86 6.27
N GLY A 251 2.61 -1.44 5.48
CA GLY A 251 3.53 -2.48 5.93
C GLY A 251 4.88 -1.96 6.41
N HIS A 252 5.16 -0.66 6.40
CA HIS A 252 6.49 -0.12 6.75
C HIS A 252 6.88 -0.38 8.21
N TRP A 253 5.90 -0.51 9.11
CA TRP A 253 6.14 -0.92 10.51
C TRP A 253 6.90 -2.25 10.62
N THR A 254 6.82 -3.12 9.61
CA THR A 254 7.52 -4.42 9.62
C THR A 254 9.03 -4.28 9.73
N GLN A 255 9.61 -3.16 9.29
CA GLN A 255 11.05 -2.87 9.35
C GLN A 255 11.59 -2.80 10.79
N ALA A 256 10.79 -2.28 11.74
CA ALA A 256 11.15 -2.21 13.15
C ALA A 256 10.44 -3.25 14.03
N GLY A 257 9.34 -3.84 13.52
CA GLY A 257 8.46 -4.71 14.30
C GLY A 257 8.68 -6.20 14.10
N THR A 258 9.44 -6.61 13.09
CA THR A 258 9.53 -8.02 12.70
C THR A 258 10.97 -8.41 12.39
N HIS A 259 11.23 -9.72 12.42
CA HIS A 259 12.53 -10.27 12.05
C HIS A 259 12.75 -10.37 10.52
N MET A 260 11.69 -10.22 9.72
CA MET A 260 11.77 -10.15 8.26
C MET A 260 10.74 -9.14 7.80
N ASP A 261 11.19 -8.03 7.23
CA ASP A 261 10.29 -6.99 6.76
C ASP A 261 9.66 -7.33 5.39
N GLN A 262 8.63 -6.57 5.00
CA GLN A 262 7.94 -6.81 3.73
C GLN A 262 8.86 -6.72 2.51
N PHE A 263 9.92 -5.90 2.55
CA PHE A 263 10.86 -5.73 1.46
C PHE A 263 11.75 -6.97 1.33
N GLN A 264 12.24 -7.49 2.46
CA GLN A 264 12.96 -8.76 2.51
C GLN A 264 12.10 -9.92 2.01
N LEU A 265 10.83 -10.03 2.45
CA LEU A 265 9.92 -11.06 1.95
C LEU A 265 9.65 -10.94 0.46
N HIS A 266 9.46 -9.71 -0.04
CA HIS A 266 9.27 -9.48 -1.47
C HIS A 266 10.46 -10.01 -2.27
N LEU A 267 11.68 -9.58 -1.91
CA LEU A 267 12.90 -10.03 -2.58
C LEU A 267 13.10 -11.53 -2.48
N ARG A 268 12.84 -12.13 -1.32
CA ARG A 268 12.96 -13.58 -1.13
C ARG A 268 11.99 -14.35 -2.01
N ALA A 269 10.74 -13.88 -2.15
CA ALA A 269 9.76 -14.52 -3.03
C ALA A 269 10.16 -14.41 -4.51
N LEU A 270 10.60 -13.23 -4.96
CA LEU A 270 11.09 -13.01 -6.32
C LEU A 270 12.31 -13.85 -6.64
N CYS A 271 13.22 -13.96 -5.66
CA CYS A 271 14.47 -14.69 -5.77
C CYS A 271 14.33 -16.17 -5.37
N GLU A 272 13.14 -16.71 -5.15
CA GLU A 272 12.96 -18.12 -4.76
C GLU A 272 13.83 -18.55 -3.56
N LEU A 273 14.06 -17.62 -2.63
CA LEU A 273 14.68 -17.90 -1.35
C LEU A 273 13.61 -18.46 -0.39
N PRO A 274 14.00 -19.17 0.69
CA PRO A 274 13.04 -19.69 1.66
C PRO A 274 12.09 -18.58 2.12
N LEU A 275 10.84 -18.89 2.41
CA LEU A 275 9.90 -17.98 3.07
C LEU A 275 9.40 -18.63 4.36
N MET A 276 8.96 -17.84 5.32
CA MET A 276 8.37 -18.33 6.56
C MET A 276 7.43 -17.30 7.16
N THR A 277 6.58 -17.73 8.08
CA THR A 277 5.63 -16.85 8.77
C THR A 277 6.38 -15.76 9.53
N PRO A 278 6.08 -14.47 9.28
CA PRO A 278 6.66 -13.37 10.02
C PRO A 278 6.35 -13.47 11.51
N GLN A 279 7.38 -13.33 12.33
CA GLN A 279 7.31 -13.24 13.78
C GLN A 279 7.40 -11.76 14.12
N VAL A 280 6.38 -11.29 14.85
CA VAL A 280 6.28 -9.91 15.31
C VAL A 280 6.91 -9.82 16.69
N ASN A 281 7.99 -9.06 16.78
CA ASN A 281 8.77 -8.89 18.00
C ASN A 281 8.17 -7.81 18.91
N PHE A 282 7.57 -6.78 18.30
CA PHE A 282 6.98 -5.65 18.99
C PHE A 282 5.67 -5.25 18.32
N GLN A 283 4.69 -4.85 19.13
CA GLN A 283 3.65 -3.97 18.61
C GLN A 283 4.31 -2.67 18.14
N CYS A 284 3.89 -2.17 16.98
CA CYS A 284 4.52 -1.04 16.32
C CYS A 284 3.48 -0.02 15.86
N VAL A 285 3.89 1.24 15.92
CA VAL A 285 3.17 2.37 15.33
C VAL A 285 4.05 2.94 14.23
N MET A 286 3.53 3.09 13.02
CA MET A 286 4.18 3.85 11.95
C MET A 286 3.51 5.22 11.85
N VAL A 287 4.28 6.29 11.77
CA VAL A 287 3.82 7.66 11.51
C VAL A 287 4.46 8.16 10.21
N ASN A 288 3.65 8.51 9.21
CA ASN A 288 4.16 9.04 7.94
C ASN A 288 4.61 10.50 8.08
N LEU A 289 5.73 10.83 7.45
CA LEU A 289 6.26 12.20 7.38
C LEU A 289 5.85 12.80 6.02
N ILE A 290 4.96 13.79 6.03
CA ILE A 290 4.25 14.34 4.86
C ILE A 290 4.57 15.82 4.72
N GLY A 291 5.41 16.17 3.73
CA GLY A 291 5.71 17.55 3.36
C GLY A 291 6.31 18.41 4.46
N ILE A 292 7.01 17.79 5.41
CA ILE A 292 7.71 18.45 6.52
C ILE A 292 9.22 18.23 6.40
N ASP A 293 10.01 19.17 6.90
CA ASP A 293 11.46 19.01 6.95
C ASP A 293 11.85 17.93 7.95
N LYS A 294 13.00 17.29 7.70
CA LYS A 294 13.60 16.36 8.66
C LYS A 294 13.99 17.10 9.92
N ASP A 295 13.65 16.52 11.07
CA ASP A 295 14.03 17.02 12.39
C ASP A 295 14.78 15.93 13.17
N ASP A 296 16.05 16.20 13.44
CA ASP A 296 16.94 15.25 14.12
C ASP A 296 16.53 14.96 15.56
N ARG A 297 15.65 15.77 16.17
CA ARG A 297 15.10 15.47 17.51
C ARG A 297 14.36 14.14 17.54
N TRP A 298 13.79 13.69 16.41
CA TRP A 298 13.10 12.39 16.35
C TRP A 298 14.03 11.21 16.65
N LEU A 299 15.33 11.34 16.36
CA LEU A 299 16.35 10.32 16.67
C LEU A 299 16.59 10.16 18.18
N SER A 300 16.12 11.09 19.00
CA SER A 300 16.22 11.03 20.47
C SER A 300 15.07 10.27 21.13
N LEU A 301 14.07 9.83 20.36
CA LEU A 301 12.97 9.00 20.86
C LEU A 301 13.48 7.57 21.07
N ALA A 302 13.45 7.10 22.31
CA ALA A 302 14.10 5.85 22.73
C ALA A 302 13.56 4.59 22.02
N ASN A 303 12.35 4.67 21.46
CA ASN A 303 11.68 3.57 20.80
C ASN A 303 11.39 3.85 19.32
N ALA A 304 12.01 4.88 18.73
CA ALA A 304 11.77 5.27 17.34
C ALA A 304 12.91 4.86 16.42
N GLU A 305 12.56 4.52 15.18
CA GLU A 305 13.46 4.42 14.05
C GLU A 305 12.98 5.34 12.93
N LEU A 306 13.90 6.18 12.42
CA LEU A 306 13.62 7.13 11.35
C LEU A 306 14.04 6.55 10.00
N PHE A 307 13.08 6.50 9.08
CA PHE A 307 13.29 6.19 7.68
C PHE A 307 13.08 7.45 6.85
N TRP A 308 14.18 8.11 6.49
CA TRP A 308 14.15 9.31 5.65
C TRP A 308 14.37 8.95 4.18
N TYR A 309 13.53 9.44 3.28
CA TYR A 309 13.54 9.03 1.87
C TYR A 309 14.46 9.88 0.98
N ASP A 310 15.12 10.89 1.53
CA ASP A 310 15.98 11.82 0.80
C ASP A 310 15.30 12.45 -0.43
N LYS A 311 14.04 12.88 -0.23
CA LYS A 311 13.22 13.53 -1.24
C LYS A 311 13.10 15.02 -0.98
N GLU A 312 13.05 15.81 -2.04
CA GLU A 312 12.66 17.22 -1.94
C GLU A 312 11.31 17.35 -1.23
N VAL A 313 11.30 18.12 -0.16
CA VAL A 313 10.12 18.36 0.69
C VAL A 313 9.13 19.21 -0.08
N ARG A 314 7.92 18.69 -0.27
CA ARG A 314 6.80 19.39 -0.92
C ARG A 314 5.50 19.10 -0.17
N PRO A 315 4.54 20.04 -0.12
CA PRO A 315 3.23 19.80 0.49
C PRO A 315 2.58 18.51 -0.03
N GLY A 316 2.11 17.67 0.89
CA GLY A 316 1.47 16.39 0.56
C GLY A 316 2.42 15.27 0.11
N ARG A 317 3.74 15.51 0.02
CA ARG A 317 4.71 14.47 -0.39
C ARG A 317 5.16 13.64 0.79
N LYS A 318 5.11 12.32 0.68
CA LYS A 318 5.75 11.38 1.60
C LYS A 318 7.28 11.54 1.52
N VAL A 319 7.89 12.03 2.60
CA VAL A 319 9.35 12.31 2.71
C VAL A 319 10.07 11.38 3.68
N GLY A 320 9.32 10.64 4.50
CA GLY A 320 9.85 9.60 5.37
C GLY A 320 8.74 8.94 6.19
N HIS A 321 9.13 8.10 7.13
CA HIS A 321 8.26 7.62 8.21
C HIS A 321 9.07 7.40 9.49
N LEU A 322 8.37 7.41 10.63
CA LEU A 322 8.87 6.97 11.92
C LEU A 322 8.20 5.65 12.28
N ASN A 323 8.97 4.64 12.65
CA ASN A 323 8.44 3.45 13.31
C ASN A 323 8.72 3.56 14.80
N LEU A 324 7.69 3.37 15.63
CA LEU A 324 7.77 3.36 17.08
C LEU A 324 7.48 1.95 17.59
N SER A 325 8.48 1.28 18.15
CA SER A 325 8.27 0.00 18.84
C SER A 325 7.61 0.24 20.19
N VAL A 326 6.53 -0.46 20.50
CA VAL A 326 5.80 -0.33 21.75
C VAL A 326 6.37 -1.33 22.75
N LEU A 327 7.35 -0.88 23.54
CA LEU A 327 7.94 -1.66 24.63
C LEU A 327 6.99 -1.73 25.83
N ASP A 328 6.42 -0.57 26.19
CA ASP A 328 5.31 -0.42 27.10
C ASP A 328 4.49 0.82 26.72
N LYS A 329 3.27 0.93 27.26
CA LYS A 329 2.33 2.02 26.95
C LYS A 329 2.85 3.40 27.38
N ASN A 330 3.63 3.49 28.46
CA ASN A 330 4.15 4.76 28.97
C ASN A 330 5.27 5.28 28.06
N ALA A 331 6.18 4.42 27.63
CA ALA A 331 7.25 4.78 26.70
C ALA A 331 6.68 5.30 25.36
N LEU A 332 5.62 4.66 24.86
CA LEU A 332 4.89 5.18 23.69
C LEU A 332 4.28 6.55 23.99
N ALA A 333 3.56 6.70 25.11
CA ALA A 333 2.91 7.95 25.48
C ALA A 333 3.91 9.11 25.60
N ASP A 334 5.07 8.88 26.22
CA ASP A 334 6.15 9.86 26.33
C ASP A 334 6.70 10.29 24.95
N SER A 335 6.90 9.32 24.05
CA SER A 335 7.34 9.60 22.68
C SER A 335 6.30 10.38 21.88
N ILE A 336 5.02 10.02 22.01
CA ILE A 336 3.94 10.76 21.36
C ILE A 336 3.81 12.17 21.94
N ALA A 337 3.94 12.36 23.25
CA ALA A 337 3.90 13.68 23.87
C ALA A 337 5.02 14.60 23.37
N LYS A 338 6.23 14.05 23.16
CA LYS A 338 7.33 14.78 22.53
C LYS A 338 7.02 15.11 21.06
N LEU A 339 6.50 14.14 20.30
CA LEU A 339 6.11 14.35 18.90
C LEU A 339 5.04 15.44 18.77
N GLN A 340 4.06 15.52 19.68
CA GLN A 340 3.05 16.58 19.69
C GLN A 340 3.66 17.98 19.86
N GLN A 341 4.79 18.11 20.58
CA GLN A 341 5.48 19.39 20.73
C GLN A 341 6.35 19.73 19.51
N TRP A 342 6.86 18.73 18.80
CA TRP A 342 7.83 18.91 17.72
C TRP A 342 7.19 18.96 16.34
N MET A 343 6.09 18.23 16.15
CA MET A 343 5.43 18.07 14.86
C MET A 343 4.41 19.18 14.59
N PRO A 344 4.22 19.58 13.31
CA PRO A 344 3.22 20.58 12.93
C PRO A 344 1.78 20.20 13.31
N ALA A 345 0.88 21.18 13.27
CA ALA A 345 -0.52 21.04 13.69
C ALA A 345 -1.28 19.88 13.02
N GLN A 346 -0.96 19.56 11.75
CA GLN A 346 -1.59 18.45 11.02
C GLN A 346 -1.37 17.08 11.66
N TYR A 347 -0.38 16.94 12.55
CA TYR A 347 -0.08 15.70 13.26
C TYR A 347 -0.81 15.55 14.59
N GLN A 348 -1.44 16.60 15.11
CA GLN A 348 -2.05 16.54 16.44
C GLN A 348 -3.19 15.51 16.48
N ALA A 349 -4.08 15.52 15.49
CA ALA A 349 -5.16 14.54 15.41
C ALA A 349 -4.66 13.10 15.21
N PRO A 350 -3.74 12.80 14.26
CA PRO A 350 -3.13 11.47 14.17
C PRO A 350 -2.43 10.98 15.44
N LEU A 351 -1.68 11.86 16.13
CA LEU A 351 -0.97 11.50 17.35
C LEU A 351 -1.94 11.24 18.52
N MET A 352 -3.03 12.00 18.63
CA MET A 352 -4.09 11.72 19.60
C MET A 352 -4.83 10.43 19.28
N TRP A 353 -5.09 10.15 18.01
CA TRP A 353 -5.69 8.89 17.56
C TRP A 353 -4.81 7.69 17.94
N ILE A 354 -3.48 7.79 17.75
CA ILE A 354 -2.54 6.78 18.23
C ILE A 354 -2.73 6.56 19.73
N LEU A 355 -2.65 7.61 20.56
CA LEU A 355 -2.79 7.46 22.02
C LEU A 355 -4.10 6.78 22.43
N ALA A 356 -5.21 7.08 21.74
CA ALA A 356 -6.51 6.50 22.03
C ALA A 356 -6.52 4.97 21.86
N GLU A 357 -5.76 4.43 20.92
CA GLU A 357 -5.64 2.97 20.70
C GLU A 357 -4.83 2.25 21.78
N PHE A 358 -4.07 2.99 22.59
CA PHE A 358 -3.28 2.46 23.70
C PHE A 358 -3.80 2.88 25.08
N GLY A 359 -4.91 3.62 25.14
CA GLY A 359 -5.58 4.07 26.38
C GLY A 359 -6.03 2.96 27.31
#